data_AF-A0AAC9WGP2-F1
#
_entry.id   AF-A0AAC9WGP2-F1
#
_cell.length_a   1.000
_cell.length_b   1.000
_cell.length_c   1.000
_cell.angle_alpha   90.00
_cell.angle_beta   90.00
_cell.angle_gamma   90.00
#
_symmetry.space_group_name_H-M   'P 1'
#
loop_
_entity.id
_entity.type
_entity.pdbx_description
1 polymer ?
#
loop_
_entity_poly.entity_id
_entity_poly.type
_entity_poly.pdbx_seq_one_letter_code
_entity_poly.pdbx_strand_id
1 'polypeptide(L)'
;MELTLNTIFILNLSFLLLHEMDAIRNKEWKMFIYLKNMEDDKAYQIFTVMHLPIYVVMLFVLVNYFSNLELMIYLILDLFLIFHSIIHYIFKRHSENNFNSSFSKIIIYSMGVASVIHLCGLIVR
;
A
#
# COMPACT_ATOMS: atom_id res chain seq x y z
N MET A 1 -5.54 -4.35 -23.92
CA MET A 1 -6.24 -4.22 -22.63
C MET A 1 -5.42 -4.86 -21.52
N GLU A 2 -5.12 -6.16 -21.60
CA GLU A 2 -4.39 -6.89 -20.52
C GLU A 2 -3.00 -6.33 -20.21
N LEU A 3 -2.15 -6.06 -21.21
CA LEU A 3 -0.82 -5.49 -20.97
C LEU A 3 -0.87 -4.15 -20.21
N THR A 4 -1.84 -3.30 -20.55
CA THR A 4 -2.05 -2.01 -19.91
C THR A 4 -2.49 -2.18 -18.46
N LEU A 5 -3.45 -3.07 -18.19
CA LEU A 5 -3.91 -3.37 -16.82
C LEU A 5 -2.76 -3.91 -15.97
N ASN A 6 -2.00 -4.87 -16.49
CA ASN A 6 -0.86 -5.45 -15.77
C ASN A 6 0.22 -4.41 -15.48
N THR A 7 0.43 -3.45 -16.39
CA THR A 7 1.36 -2.33 -16.16
C THR A 7 0.87 -1.42 -15.03
N ILE A 8 -0.42 -1.08 -14.99
CA ILE A 8 -1.00 -0.27 -13.93
C ILE A 8 -0.95 -1.03 -12.59
N PHE A 9 -1.21 -2.34 -12.59
CA PHE A 9 -1.07 -3.19 -11.41
C PHE A 9 0.36 -3.17 -10.85
N ILE A 10 1.37 -3.34 -11.70
CA ILE A 10 2.78 -3.26 -11.29
C ILE A 10 3.13 -1.86 -10.76
N LEU A 11 2.55 -0.81 -11.35
CA LEU A 11 2.71 0.56 -10.87
C LEU A 11 2.09 0.74 -9.48
N ASN A 12 0.89 0.20 -9.23
CA ASN A 12 0.24 0.19 -7.91
C ASN A 12 1.11 -0.51 -6.86
N LEU A 13 1.65 -1.69 -7.20
CA LEU A 13 2.58 -2.41 -6.35
C LEU A 13 3.84 -1.58 -6.03
N SER A 14 4.38 -0.91 -7.04
CA SER A 14 5.55 -0.04 -6.88
C SER A 14 5.27 1.16 -5.98
N PHE A 15 4.09 1.77 -6.10
CA PHE A 15 3.67 2.84 -5.20
C PHE A 15 3.50 2.38 -3.76
N LEU A 16 2.95 1.18 -3.53
CA LEU A 16 2.88 0.59 -2.19
C LEU A 16 4.28 0.45 -1.60
N LEU A 17 5.23 -0.14 -2.32
CA LEU A 17 6.60 -0.31 -1.83
C LEU A 17 7.29 1.04 -1.55
N LEU A 18 7.10 2.05 -2.40
CA LEU A 18 7.60 3.41 -2.17
C LEU A 18 6.96 4.04 -0.93
N HIS A 19 5.66 3.84 -0.73
CA HIS A 19 4.95 4.31 0.43
C HIS A 19 5.49 3.69 1.71
N GLU A 20 5.75 2.38 1.73
CA GLU A 20 6.31 1.70 2.91
C GLU A 20 7.72 2.22 3.29
N MET A 21 8.55 2.55 2.30
CA MET A 21 9.84 3.20 2.57
C MET A 21 9.66 4.58 3.21
N ASP A 22 8.69 5.37 2.73
CA ASP A 22 8.35 6.66 3.31
C ASP A 22 7.66 6.52 4.68
N ALA A 23 6.89 5.46 4.90
CA ALA A 23 6.24 5.13 6.18
C ALA A 23 7.25 4.84 7.27
N ILE A 24 8.30 4.08 6.95
CA ILE A 24 9.43 3.84 7.86
C ILE A 24 10.10 5.17 8.23
N ARG A 25 10.39 6.03 7.25
CA ARG A 25 10.99 7.35 7.49
C ARG A 25 10.12 8.23 8.37
N ASN A 26 8.80 8.18 8.19
CA ASN A 26 7.82 8.99 8.92
C ASN A 26 7.31 8.36 10.21
N LYS A 27 7.88 7.21 10.63
CA LYS A 27 7.52 6.50 11.86
C LYS A 27 6.03 6.16 11.96
N GLU A 28 5.44 5.67 10.87
CA GLU A 28 3.99 5.41 10.80
C GLU A 28 3.48 4.47 11.91
N TRP A 29 4.34 3.61 12.47
CA TRP A 29 4.00 2.79 13.64
C TRP A 29 3.46 3.60 14.84
N LYS A 30 3.77 4.89 14.96
CA LYS A 30 3.20 5.78 15.99
C LYS A 30 1.71 6.05 15.82
N MET A 31 1.16 5.81 14.63
CA MET A 31 -0.28 5.91 14.36
C MET A 31 -1.05 4.63 14.76
N PHE A 32 -0.36 3.50 14.96
CA PHE A 32 -0.98 2.23 15.33
C PHE A 32 -1.26 2.15 16.84
N ILE A 33 -2.45 1.67 17.21
CA ILE A 33 -2.93 1.61 18.60
C ILE A 33 -1.95 0.86 19.53
N TYR A 34 -1.40 -0.27 19.07
CA TYR A 34 -0.50 -1.10 19.87
C TYR A 34 0.96 -0.66 19.77
N LEU A 35 1.45 -0.32 18.57
CA LEU A 35 2.87 -0.01 18.36
C LEU A 35 3.28 1.35 18.92
N LYS A 36 2.36 2.32 18.99
CA LYS A 36 2.67 3.67 19.49
C LYS A 36 3.20 3.70 20.93
N ASN A 37 2.80 2.73 21.75
CA ASN A 37 3.16 2.63 23.16
C ASN A 37 4.44 1.82 23.41
N MET A 38 5.02 1.22 22.37
CA MET A 38 6.26 0.45 22.48
C MET A 38 7.49 1.38 22.43
N GLU A 39 8.61 0.86 22.94
CA GLU A 39 9.93 1.45 22.72
C GLU A 39 10.19 1.61 21.22
N ASP A 40 10.71 2.76 20.80
CA ASP A 40 10.72 3.16 19.38
C ASP A 40 11.45 2.14 18.49
N ASP A 41 12.60 1.65 18.93
CA ASP A 41 13.40 0.67 18.19
C ASP A 41 12.67 -0.67 18.04
N LYS A 42 11.96 -1.11 19.10
CA LYS A 42 11.14 -2.34 19.04
C LYS A 42 9.94 -2.16 18.12
N ALA A 43 9.27 -1.01 18.20
CA ALA A 43 8.13 -0.69 17.34
C ALA A 43 8.54 -0.67 15.86
N TYR A 44 9.68 -0.03 15.55
CA TYR A 44 10.28 -0.01 14.22
C TYR A 44 10.60 -1.42 13.70
N GLN A 45 11.23 -2.27 14.52
CA GLN A 45 11.56 -3.64 14.14
C GLN A 45 10.31 -4.47 13.84
N ILE A 46 9.31 -4.40 14.73
CA ILE A 46 8.05 -5.14 14.56
C ILE A 46 7.30 -4.63 13.32
N PHE A 47 7.16 -3.31 13.17
CA PHE A 47 6.55 -2.70 11.99
C PHE A 47 7.22 -3.19 10.71
N THR A 48 8.54 -3.08 10.62
CA THR A 48 9.30 -3.48 9.42
C THR A 48 9.17 -4.98 9.13
N VAL A 49 9.29 -5.85 10.14
CA VAL A 49 9.19 -7.31 9.95
C VAL A 49 7.79 -7.74 9.54
N MET A 50 6.73 -7.07 10.01
CA MET A 50 5.35 -7.38 9.60
C MET A 50 5.10 -7.15 8.11
N HIS A 51 5.89 -6.31 7.43
CA HIS A 51 5.78 -6.12 5.98
C HIS A 51 6.38 -7.29 5.18
N LEU A 52 7.33 -8.04 5.75
CA LEU A 52 7.96 -9.16 5.03
C LEU A 52 6.95 -10.25 4.63
N PRO A 53 6.08 -10.76 5.53
CA PRO A 53 5.01 -11.69 5.14
C PRO A 53 4.10 -11.14 4.03
N ILE A 54 3.75 -9.85 4.08
CA ILE A 54 2.91 -9.19 3.08
C ILE A 54 3.62 -9.22 1.72
N TYR A 55 4.89 -8.84 1.67
CA TYR A 55 5.70 -8.87 0.46
C TYR A 55 5.88 -10.28 -0.09
N VAL A 56 6.12 -11.26 0.78
CA VAL A 56 6.25 -12.67 0.35
C VAL A 56 4.97 -13.15 -0.31
N VAL A 57 3.80 -12.90 0.29
CA VAL A 57 2.51 -13.30 -0.31
C VAL A 57 2.28 -12.58 -1.64
N MET A 58 2.50 -11.26 -1.69
CA MET A 58 2.29 -10.47 -2.89
C MET A 58 3.21 -10.88 -4.05
N LEU A 59 4.51 -11.06 -3.77
CA LEU A 59 5.48 -11.48 -4.78
C LEU A 59 5.31 -12.95 -5.17
N PHE A 60 4.97 -13.83 -4.23
CA PHE A 60 4.66 -15.23 -4.53
C PHE A 60 3.53 -15.33 -5.55
N VAL A 61 2.44 -14.59 -5.34
CA VAL A 61 1.35 -14.53 -6.31
C VAL A 61 1.83 -14.01 -7.65
N LEU A 62 2.56 -12.89 -7.65
CA LEU A 62 2.99 -12.23 -8.89
C LEU A 62 3.88 -13.14 -9.75
N VAL A 63 4.77 -13.91 -9.13
CA VAL A 63 5.70 -14.81 -9.84
C VAL A 63 5.00 -16.10 -10.29
N ASN A 64 3.98 -16.56 -9.56
CA ASN A 64 3.22 -17.77 -9.89
C ASN A 64 2.00 -17.46 -10.77
N TYR A 65 2.27 -16.85 -11.93
CA TYR A 65 1.37 -16.23 -12.95
C TYR A 65 0.16 -17.06 -13.48
N PHE A 66 -0.20 -18.18 -12.86
CA PHE A 66 -1.13 -19.19 -13.43
C PHE A 66 -2.11 -19.79 -12.42
N SER A 67 -2.53 -19.05 -11.40
CA SER A 67 -3.63 -19.49 -10.55
C SER A 67 -4.93 -18.80 -10.94
N ASN A 68 -6.07 -19.48 -10.77
CA ASN A 68 -7.43 -18.92 -10.90
C ASN A 68 -7.72 -17.77 -9.89
N LEU A 69 -6.68 -17.19 -9.27
CA LEU A 69 -6.74 -16.19 -8.22
C LEU A 69 -6.30 -14.79 -8.69
N GLU A 70 -5.84 -14.62 -9.94
CA GLU A 70 -5.37 -13.33 -10.48
C GLU A 70 -6.39 -12.21 -10.24
N LEU A 71 -7.63 -12.40 -10.70
CA LEU A 71 -8.71 -11.43 -10.52
C LEU A 71 -8.97 -11.14 -9.04
N MET A 72 -8.96 -12.17 -8.20
CA MET A 72 -9.17 -12.01 -6.76
C MET A 72 -8.07 -11.13 -6.15
N ILE A 73 -6.82 -11.30 -6.57
CA ILE A 73 -5.68 -10.55 -6.03
C ILE A 73 -5.68 -9.11 -6.53
N TYR A 74 -6.01 -8.89 -7.79
CA TYR A 74 -6.21 -7.55 -8.32
C TYR A 74 -7.26 -6.79 -7.54
N LEU A 75 -8.43 -7.41 -7.29
CA LEU A 75 -9.50 -6.81 -6.50
C LEU A 75 -9.08 -6.53 -5.05
N ILE A 76 -8.44 -7.50 -4.38
CA ILE A 76 -7.97 -7.32 -2.99
C ILE A 76 -6.98 -6.17 -2.90
N LEU A 77 -5.99 -6.12 -3.80
CA LEU A 77 -4.97 -5.08 -3.77
C LEU A 77 -5.56 -3.71 -4.13
N ASP A 78 -6.38 -3.60 -5.18
CA ASP A 78 -6.97 -2.31 -5.53
C ASP A 78 -7.85 -1.76 -4.39
N LEU A 79 -8.71 -2.60 -3.81
CA LEU A 79 -9.53 -2.20 -2.67
C LEU A 79 -8.67 -1.79 -1.48
N PHE A 80 -7.66 -2.58 -1.14
CA PHE A 80 -6.73 -2.26 -0.06
C PHE A 80 -6.08 -0.89 -0.28
N LEU A 81 -5.51 -0.63 -1.46
CA LEU A 81 -4.80 0.62 -1.76
C LEU A 81 -5.73 1.85 -1.82
N ILE A 82 -6.96 1.68 -2.31
CA ILE A 82 -7.99 2.72 -2.28
C ILE A 82 -8.33 3.07 -0.82
N PHE A 83 -8.66 2.07 0.00
CA PHE A 83 -8.98 2.30 1.41
C PHE A 83 -7.79 2.85 2.19
N HIS A 84 -6.58 2.37 1.92
CA HIS A 84 -5.34 2.85 2.51
C HIS A 84 -5.15 4.35 2.25
N SER A 85 -5.29 4.78 1.00
CA SER A 85 -5.22 6.20 0.63
C SER A 85 -6.29 7.05 1.33
N ILE A 86 -7.52 6.53 1.45
CA ILE A 86 -8.62 7.19 2.18
C ILE A 86 -8.32 7.27 3.68
N ILE A 87 -7.77 6.22 4.29
CA ILE A 87 -7.38 6.21 5.70
C ILE A 87 -6.35 7.31 5.95
N HIS A 88 -5.32 7.44 5.11
CA HIS A 88 -4.38 8.56 5.23
C HIS A 88 -5.04 9.93 5.09
N TYR A 89 -6.03 10.06 4.21
CA TYR A 89 -6.79 11.30 4.09
C TYR A 89 -7.56 11.64 5.38
N ILE A 90 -8.23 10.65 5.98
CA ILE A 90 -8.98 10.81 7.24
C ILE A 90 -8.03 11.14 8.39
N PHE A 91 -6.94 10.40 8.51
CA PHE A 91 -5.95 10.55 9.59
C PHE A 91 -4.90 11.63 9.32
N LYS A 92 -5.07 12.49 8.31
CA LYS A 92 -4.12 13.58 8.00
C LYS A 92 -3.92 14.60 9.13
N ARG A 93 -4.86 14.67 10.07
CA ARG A 93 -4.83 15.55 11.25
C ARG A 93 -4.47 14.81 12.55
N HIS A 94 -4.14 13.52 12.47
CA HIS A 94 -3.72 12.75 13.63
C HIS A 94 -2.40 13.30 14.18
N SER A 95 -2.22 13.37 15.49
CA SER A 95 -1.04 14.01 16.12
C SER A 95 0.27 13.37 15.70
N GLU A 96 0.26 12.04 15.52
CA GLU A 96 1.44 11.25 15.12
C GLU A 96 1.58 11.09 13.60
N ASN A 97 0.78 11.80 12.79
CA ASN A 97 0.90 11.72 11.35
C ASN A 97 2.00 12.67 10.83
N ASN A 98 3.10 12.08 10.35
CA ASN A 98 4.24 12.82 9.84
C ASN A 98 4.27 12.97 8.30
N PHE A 99 3.27 12.46 7.57
CA PHE A 99 3.16 12.55 6.10
C PHE A 99 2.73 13.95 5.60
N ASN A 100 3.44 14.98 6.06
CA ASN A 100 3.11 16.38 5.80
C ASN A 100 3.69 16.90 4.49
N SER A 101 4.74 16.25 3.97
CA SER A 101 5.41 16.64 2.75
C SER A 101 4.54 16.41 1.50
N SER A 102 4.70 17.25 0.48
CA SER A 102 4.05 17.02 -0.82
C SER A 102 4.50 15.71 -1.45
N PHE A 103 5.76 15.31 -1.22
CA PHE A 103 6.32 14.05 -1.72
C PHE A 103 5.53 12.83 -1.20
N SER A 104 5.37 12.74 0.13
CA SER A 104 4.57 11.69 0.79
C SER A 104 3.13 11.64 0.26
N LYS A 105 2.49 12.81 0.17
CA LYS A 105 1.11 12.94 -0.32
C LYS A 105 0.98 12.48 -1.77
N ILE A 106 1.94 12.83 -2.63
CA ILE A 106 1.94 12.41 -4.04
C ILE A 106 2.00 10.89 -4.12
N ILE A 107 2.87 10.23 -3.36
CA ILE A 107 2.96 8.76 -3.35
C ILE A 107 1.62 8.14 -2.91
N ILE A 108 1.09 8.55 -1.74
CA ILE A 108 -0.13 7.99 -1.15
C ILE A 108 -1.36 8.19 -2.05
N TYR A 109 -1.54 9.37 -2.63
CA TYR A 109 -2.71 9.65 -3.46
C TYR A 109 -2.56 9.11 -4.88
N SER A 110 -1.35 9.06 -5.45
CA SER A 110 -1.13 8.42 -6.77
C SER A 110 -1.43 6.93 -6.70
N MET A 111 -1.05 6.27 -5.59
CA MET A 111 -1.40 4.88 -5.31
C MET A 111 -2.93 4.65 -5.33
N GLY A 112 -3.69 5.47 -4.59
CA GLY A 112 -5.16 5.34 -4.56
C GLY A 112 -5.81 5.62 -5.92
N VAL A 113 -5.37 6.66 -6.64
CA VAL A 113 -5.90 7.01 -7.96
C VAL A 113 -5.60 5.91 -8.99
N ALA A 114 -4.36 5.41 -9.01
CA ALA A 114 -3.97 4.35 -9.94
C ALA A 114 -4.71 3.03 -9.66
N SER A 115 -5.05 2.72 -8.41
CA SER A 115 -5.93 1.60 -8.05
C SER A 115 -7.38 1.78 -8.50
N VAL A 116 -7.95 2.99 -8.42
CA VAL A 116 -9.28 3.26 -9.00
C VAL A 116 -9.27 3.05 -10.51
N ILE A 117 -8.25 3.57 -11.19
CA ILE A 117 -8.10 3.42 -12.65
C ILE A 117 -7.99 1.93 -13.02
N HIS A 118 -7.17 1.17 -12.29
CA HIS A 118 -7.00 -0.26 -12.50
C HIS A 118 -8.32 -1.02 -12.31
N LEU A 119 -9.00 -0.79 -11.19
CA LEU A 119 -10.28 -1.42 -10.86
C LEU A 119 -11.36 -1.13 -11.90
N CYS A 120 -11.51 0.13 -12.33
CA CYS A 120 -12.43 0.49 -13.41
C CYS A 120 -12.06 -0.22 -14.72
N GLY A 121 -10.77 -0.31 -15.03
CA GLY A 121 -10.28 -1.03 -16.20
C GLY A 121 -10.58 -2.53 -16.16
N LEU A 122 -10.54 -3.16 -14.98
CA LEU A 122 -10.93 -4.57 -14.79
C LEU A 122 -12.42 -4.80 -14.99
N ILE A 123 -13.27 -3.86 -14.56
CA ILE A 123 -14.74 -3.98 -14.69
C ILE A 123 -15.20 -3.84 -16.15
N VAL A 124 -14.49 -3.02 -16.94
CA VAL A 124 -14.84 -2.73 -18.35
C VAL A 124 -14.15 -3.69 -19.34
N ARG A 125 -13.23 -4.53 -18.86
CA ARG A 125 -12.44 -5.49 -19.66
C ARG A 125 -13.31 -6.57 -20.31
#